data_AF-A0A2D6WPM8-F1
#
_entry.id   AF-A0A2D6WPM8-F1
#
_cell.length_a   1.000
_cell.length_b   1.000
_cell.length_c   1.000
_cell.angle_alpha   90.00
_cell.angle_beta   90.00
_cell.angle_gamma   90.00
#
_symmetry.space_group_name_H-M   'P 1'
#
loop_
_entity.id
_entity.type
_entity.pdbx_description
1 polymer ?
#
loop_
_entity_poly.entity_id
_entity_poly.type
_entity_poly.pdbx_seq_one_letter_code
_entity_poly.pdbx_strand_id
1 'polypeptide(L)'
;MVPLEDSTIDILKKASIGKGFGERELAKQCQCSLSAIQTFFKGNYSEALLESLAFILDLNYQALRMHALGHSKPPKIKLNGLKGFQSEFPYSPQLTLIVNHYLVSDPVQKTAVLFDTGTSASECLTYLEQENLNLKAICITHQHKDHTHALDAYRSAFPEAIIYAARVFPKIAESKVIKLDTSYSFDRFTMYALATPGHTEDGLSFAISGLERPLILVGDALFAHSQGGTHSQEAYRSALHSNREQVLSLAGESVLAPGHGPLTTVAHELKYNPFYAEN
;
A
#
# COMPACT_ATOMS: atom_id res chain seq x y z
N MET A 1 7.28 -16.39 -1.89
CA MET A 1 6.01 -15.65 -1.67
C MET A 1 6.42 -14.38 -0.96
N VAL A 2 5.98 -13.21 -1.44
CA VAL A 2 6.31 -11.93 -0.81
C VAL A 2 5.79 -11.95 0.63
N PRO A 3 6.62 -11.66 1.65
CA PRO A 3 6.16 -11.63 3.04
C PRO A 3 5.20 -10.47 3.27
N LEU A 4 4.35 -10.57 4.31
CA LEU A 4 3.56 -9.42 4.76
C LEU A 4 4.50 -8.28 5.16
N GLU A 5 4.07 -7.05 4.90
CA GLU A 5 4.86 -5.86 5.26
C GLU A 5 4.92 -5.68 6.78
N ASP A 6 3.75 -5.73 7.43
CA ASP A 6 3.66 -5.48 8.86
C ASP A 6 3.53 -6.77 9.66
N SER A 7 4.17 -6.78 10.84
CA SER A 7 3.86 -7.72 11.90
C SER A 7 2.66 -7.25 12.74
N THR A 8 2.17 -8.13 13.61
CA THR A 8 1.21 -7.78 14.67
C THR A 8 1.65 -6.57 15.49
N ILE A 9 2.96 -6.47 15.78
CA ILE A 9 3.52 -5.38 16.57
C ILE A 9 3.48 -4.07 15.79
N ASP A 10 3.74 -4.10 14.48
CA ASP A 10 3.69 -2.90 13.64
C ASP A 10 2.26 -2.39 13.49
N ILE A 11 1.29 -3.29 13.31
CA ILE A 11 -0.15 -2.97 13.31
C ILE A 11 -0.57 -2.28 14.62
N LEU A 12 -0.19 -2.85 15.76
CA LEU A 12 -0.49 -2.29 17.07
C LEU A 12 0.20 -0.94 17.30
N LYS A 13 1.46 -0.77 16.88
CA LYS A 13 2.17 0.52 16.96
C LYS A 13 1.48 1.59 16.12
N LYS A 14 1.10 1.26 14.88
CA LYS A 14 0.37 2.18 13.98
C LYS A 14 -0.95 2.64 14.61
N ALA A 15 -1.73 1.71 15.14
CA ALA A 15 -2.98 2.04 15.83
C ALA A 15 -2.72 2.87 17.11
N SER A 16 -1.72 2.52 17.91
CA SER A 16 -1.35 3.23 19.13
C SER A 16 -0.98 4.69 18.85
N ILE A 17 -0.14 4.93 17.84
CA ILE A 17 0.21 6.28 17.37
C ILE A 17 -1.05 7.02 16.90
N GLY A 18 -1.89 6.36 16.09
CA GLY A 18 -3.13 6.92 15.57
C GLY A 18 -4.16 7.29 16.63
N LYS A 19 -4.15 6.61 17.79
CA LYS A 19 -4.99 6.92 18.96
C LYS A 19 -4.31 7.87 19.96
N GLY A 20 -3.05 8.22 19.74
CA GLY A 20 -2.27 9.06 20.65
C GLY A 20 -1.88 8.36 21.96
N PHE A 21 -1.82 7.03 21.97
CA PHE A 21 -1.43 6.25 23.14
C PHE A 21 0.06 5.93 23.09
N GLY A 22 0.77 6.26 24.17
CA GLY A 22 2.09 5.70 24.46
C GLY A 22 1.99 4.46 25.34
N GLU A 23 3.10 3.73 25.51
CA GLU A 23 3.12 2.47 26.28
C GLU A 23 2.56 2.59 27.71
N ARG A 24 2.78 3.73 28.38
CA ARG A 24 2.23 3.99 29.74
C ARG A 24 0.71 4.11 29.73
N GLU A 25 0.16 4.77 28.72
CA GLU A 25 -1.29 4.90 28.59
C GLU A 25 -1.90 3.56 28.21
N LEU A 26 -1.29 2.80 27.28
CA LEU A 26 -1.71 1.44 26.98
C LEU A 26 -1.72 0.54 28.22
N ALA A 27 -0.68 0.59 29.05
CA ALA A 27 -0.61 -0.19 30.29
C ALA A 27 -1.75 0.17 31.25
N LYS A 28 -2.04 1.47 31.41
CA LYS A 28 -3.15 1.95 32.23
C LYS A 28 -4.50 1.48 31.69
N GLN A 29 -4.74 1.62 30.38
CA GLN A 29 -5.98 1.23 29.72
C GLN A 29 -6.21 -0.29 29.77
N CYS A 30 -5.15 -1.08 29.56
CA CYS A 30 -5.18 -2.55 29.67
C CYS A 30 -5.13 -3.06 31.13
N GLN A 31 -5.02 -2.16 32.12
CA GLN A 31 -4.89 -2.49 33.54
C GLN A 31 -3.75 -3.49 33.83
N CYS A 32 -2.60 -3.30 33.17
CA CYS A 32 -1.42 -4.14 33.31
C CYS A 32 -0.17 -3.32 33.63
N SER A 33 0.96 -3.98 33.90
CA SER A 33 2.21 -3.29 34.18
C SER A 33 2.80 -2.71 32.88
N LEU A 34 3.51 -1.58 32.98
CA LEU A 34 4.28 -1.05 31.85
C LEU A 34 5.26 -2.10 31.29
N SER A 35 5.88 -2.89 32.18
CA SER A 35 6.77 -3.97 31.78
C SER A 35 6.06 -5.01 30.92
N ALA A 36 4.78 -5.31 31.17
CA ALA A 36 4.02 -6.27 30.37
C ALA A 36 3.78 -5.76 28.94
N ILE A 37 3.43 -4.48 28.79
CA ILE A 37 3.35 -3.84 27.46
C ILE A 37 4.71 -3.89 26.76
N GLN A 38 5.78 -3.50 27.45
CA GLN A 38 7.12 -3.46 26.85
C GLN A 38 7.64 -4.83 26.43
N THR A 39 7.39 -5.89 27.20
CA THR A 39 7.77 -7.25 26.81
C THR A 39 6.93 -7.73 25.65
N PHE A 40 5.63 -7.40 25.61
CA PHE A 40 4.75 -7.72 24.49
C PHE A 40 5.23 -7.09 23.18
N PHE A 41 5.53 -5.78 23.17
CA PHE A 41 6.04 -5.07 22.00
C PHE A 41 7.48 -5.49 21.59
N LYS A 42 8.19 -6.24 22.45
CA LYS A 42 9.44 -6.94 22.13
C LYS A 42 9.23 -8.35 21.58
N GLY A 43 7.98 -8.78 21.37
CA GLY A 43 7.62 -10.07 20.77
C GLY A 43 7.18 -11.15 21.76
N ASN A 44 7.04 -10.84 23.05
CA ASN A 44 6.53 -11.84 24.02
C ASN A 44 5.00 -11.91 23.93
N TYR A 45 4.52 -12.84 23.11
CA TYR A 45 3.09 -13.01 22.85
C TYR A 45 2.29 -13.32 24.12
N SER A 46 1.12 -12.69 24.24
CA SER A 46 0.12 -12.97 25.27
C SER A 46 -1.27 -12.77 24.67
N GLU A 47 -2.07 -13.83 24.61
CA GLU A 47 -3.43 -13.79 24.07
C GLU A 47 -4.29 -12.72 24.75
N ALA A 48 -4.27 -12.69 26.09
CA ALA A 48 -5.07 -11.76 26.87
C ALA A 48 -4.67 -10.30 26.64
N LEU A 49 -3.36 -10.02 26.47
CA LEU A 49 -2.90 -8.67 26.12
C LEU A 49 -3.24 -8.33 24.67
N LEU A 50 -3.17 -9.29 23.74
CA LEU A 50 -3.57 -9.05 22.35
C LEU A 50 -5.04 -8.64 22.26
N GLU A 51 -5.93 -9.36 22.95
CA GLU A 51 -7.36 -9.05 23.01
C GLU A 51 -7.61 -7.68 23.66
N SER A 52 -6.96 -7.40 24.79
CA SER A 52 -7.08 -6.11 25.48
C SER A 52 -6.60 -4.95 24.61
N LEU A 53 -5.44 -5.10 23.95
CA LEU A 53 -4.89 -4.09 23.06
C LEU A 53 -5.77 -3.89 21.82
N ALA A 54 -6.29 -4.96 21.23
CA ALA A 54 -7.21 -4.87 20.09
C ALA A 54 -8.45 -4.05 20.46
N PHE A 55 -9.05 -4.31 21.63
CA PHE A 55 -10.19 -3.55 22.13
C PHE A 55 -9.85 -2.07 22.35
N ILE A 56 -8.76 -1.76 23.07
CA ILE A 56 -8.36 -0.37 23.37
C ILE A 56 -8.01 0.43 22.12
N LEU A 57 -7.50 -0.24 21.08
CA LEU A 57 -7.06 0.39 19.83
C LEU A 57 -8.13 0.39 18.73
N ASP A 58 -9.34 -0.09 19.02
CA ASP A 58 -10.44 -0.26 18.06
C ASP A 58 -10.03 -1.11 16.83
N LEU A 59 -9.32 -2.21 17.08
CA LEU A 59 -8.94 -3.19 16.06
C LEU A 59 -9.82 -4.43 16.16
N ASN A 60 -10.09 -5.06 15.02
CA ASN A 60 -10.75 -6.35 14.98
C ASN A 60 -9.83 -7.43 15.58
N TYR A 61 -10.20 -7.93 16.76
CA TYR A 61 -9.42 -8.92 17.50
C TYR A 61 -9.23 -10.23 16.72
N GLN A 62 -10.27 -10.74 16.06
CA GLN A 62 -10.17 -12.01 15.34
C GLN A 62 -9.22 -11.90 14.15
N ALA A 63 -9.31 -10.82 13.38
CA ALA A 63 -8.37 -10.54 12.30
C ALA A 63 -6.92 -10.40 12.83
N LEU A 64 -6.72 -9.65 13.92
CA LEU A 64 -5.41 -9.45 14.52
C LEU A 64 -4.80 -10.76 15.04
N ARG A 65 -5.61 -11.60 15.68
CA ARG A 65 -5.22 -12.92 16.15
C ARG A 65 -4.86 -13.85 14.99
N MET A 66 -5.67 -13.89 13.94
CA MET A 66 -5.39 -14.70 12.75
C MET A 66 -4.10 -14.27 12.06
N HIS A 67 -3.83 -12.96 12.01
CA HIS A 67 -2.56 -12.40 11.55
C HIS A 67 -1.39 -12.87 12.44
N ALA A 68 -1.52 -12.72 13.77
CA ALA A 68 -0.47 -13.10 14.73
C ALA A 68 -0.10 -14.59 14.68
N LEU A 69 -1.09 -15.46 14.44
CA LEU A 69 -0.89 -16.89 14.32
C LEU A 69 -0.50 -17.34 12.89
N GLY A 70 -0.45 -16.41 11.93
CA GLY A 70 -0.14 -16.73 10.52
C GLY A 70 -1.23 -17.55 9.80
N HIS A 71 -2.46 -17.49 10.29
CA HIS A 71 -3.61 -18.24 9.79
C HIS A 71 -4.44 -17.46 8.73
N SER A 72 -4.19 -16.17 8.55
CA SER A 72 -4.72 -15.38 7.44
C SER A 72 -3.61 -15.16 6.42
N LYS A 73 -3.49 -16.01 5.39
CA LYS A 73 -2.51 -15.80 4.32
C LYS A 73 -3.18 -15.12 3.13
N PRO A 74 -2.59 -14.06 2.54
CA PRO A 74 -3.14 -13.45 1.33
C PRO A 74 -3.25 -14.47 0.19
N PRO A 75 -4.27 -14.34 -0.67
CA PRO A 75 -4.44 -15.25 -1.79
C PRO A 75 -3.27 -15.15 -2.77
N LYS A 76 -2.94 -16.27 -3.42
CA LYS A 76 -2.01 -16.25 -4.56
C LYS A 76 -2.74 -15.68 -5.76
N ILE A 77 -2.45 -14.43 -6.11
CA ILE A 77 -3.08 -13.74 -7.23
C ILE A 77 -2.14 -13.73 -8.42
N LYS A 78 -2.67 -14.10 -9.58
CA LYS A 78 -2.08 -13.83 -10.89
C LYS A 78 -3.13 -13.04 -11.67
N LEU A 79 -2.72 -11.91 -12.25
CA LEU A 79 -3.58 -11.06 -13.06
C LEU A 79 -2.88 -10.78 -14.38
N ASN A 80 -3.49 -11.19 -15.48
CA ASN A 80 -2.92 -10.95 -16.81
C ASN A 80 -2.87 -9.44 -17.10
N GLY A 81 -1.72 -8.96 -17.56
CA GLY A 81 -1.48 -7.53 -17.77
C GLY A 81 -0.97 -6.77 -16.55
N LEU A 82 -0.77 -7.42 -15.40
CA LEU A 82 -0.08 -6.84 -14.25
C LEU A 82 1.26 -7.55 -14.04
N LYS A 83 2.34 -6.78 -13.99
CA LYS A 83 3.67 -7.24 -13.61
C LYS A 83 4.17 -6.41 -12.42
N GLY A 84 4.48 -7.08 -11.32
CA GLY A 84 5.14 -6.45 -10.17
C GLY A 84 6.65 -6.64 -10.22
N PHE A 85 7.37 -5.64 -9.72
CA PHE A 85 8.81 -5.62 -9.54
C PHE A 85 9.10 -5.25 -8.09
N GLN A 86 10.22 -5.75 -7.56
CA GLN A 86 10.61 -5.50 -6.18
C GLN A 86 12.02 -4.95 -6.14
N SER A 87 12.24 -3.96 -5.30
CA SER A 87 13.53 -3.32 -5.12
C SER A 87 13.79 -3.01 -3.65
N GLU A 88 15.03 -3.19 -3.20
CA GLU A 88 15.42 -2.91 -1.83
C GLU A 88 15.61 -1.41 -1.58
N PHE A 89 15.10 -0.91 -0.46
CA PHE A 89 15.35 0.45 0.01
C PHE A 89 16.00 0.42 1.40
N PRO A 90 17.28 0.82 1.53
CA PRO A 90 17.94 0.91 2.83
C PRO A 90 17.39 2.10 3.61
N TYR A 91 16.35 1.87 4.41
CA TYR A 91 15.66 2.89 5.20
C TYR A 91 16.50 3.35 6.40
N SER A 92 17.17 2.41 7.06
CA SER A 92 18.11 2.66 8.16
C SER A 92 19.20 1.58 8.19
N PRO A 93 20.28 1.74 8.99
CA PRO A 93 21.32 0.72 9.08
C PRO A 93 20.82 -0.66 9.58
N GLN A 94 19.64 -0.73 10.19
CA GLN A 94 19.04 -1.96 10.70
C GLN A 94 17.76 -2.39 9.95
N LEU A 95 17.31 -1.61 8.96
CA LEU A 95 16.05 -1.86 8.26
C LEU A 95 16.18 -1.58 6.76
N THR A 96 15.95 -2.61 5.96
CA THR A 96 15.77 -2.53 4.51
C THR A 96 14.32 -2.85 4.20
N LEU A 97 13.63 -1.95 3.49
CA LEU A 97 12.27 -2.16 3.01
C LEU A 97 12.32 -2.83 1.64
N ILE A 98 11.32 -3.66 1.34
CA ILE A 98 11.08 -4.17 0.00
C ILE A 98 9.95 -3.37 -0.61
N VAL A 99 10.27 -2.62 -1.65
CA VAL A 99 9.33 -1.71 -2.31
C VAL A 99 8.83 -2.37 -3.58
N ASN A 100 7.53 -2.41 -3.76
CA ASN A 100 6.87 -2.83 -4.98
C ASN A 100 6.63 -1.63 -5.88
N HIS A 101 6.83 -1.84 -7.18
CA HIS A 101 6.25 -1.00 -8.21
C HIS A 101 5.65 -1.89 -9.30
N TYR A 102 4.70 -1.36 -10.04
CA TYR A 102 3.85 -2.18 -10.91
C TYR A 102 3.78 -1.62 -12.32
N LEU A 103 3.87 -2.51 -13.29
CA LEU A 103 3.57 -2.21 -14.69
C LEU A 103 2.23 -2.85 -15.05
N VAL A 104 1.28 -2.02 -15.49
CA VAL A 104 0.05 -2.47 -16.14
C VAL A 104 0.23 -2.30 -17.63
N SER A 105 0.00 -3.37 -18.40
CA SER A 105 0.25 -3.35 -19.85
C SER A 105 -0.86 -4.01 -20.66
N ASP A 106 -0.95 -3.59 -21.91
CA ASP A 106 -1.59 -4.29 -23.01
C ASP A 106 -0.51 -4.92 -23.91
N PRO A 107 -0.26 -6.24 -23.85
CA PRO A 107 0.74 -6.88 -24.68
C PRO A 107 0.35 -6.94 -26.16
N VAL A 108 -0.92 -6.70 -26.52
CA VAL A 108 -1.40 -6.67 -27.91
C VAL A 108 -1.09 -5.31 -28.53
N GLN A 109 -1.57 -4.23 -27.91
CA GLN A 109 -1.32 -2.85 -28.39
C GLN A 109 0.04 -2.30 -27.95
N LYS A 110 0.78 -3.06 -27.15
CA LYS A 110 2.08 -2.72 -26.57
C LYS A 110 2.07 -1.53 -25.61
N THR A 111 0.92 -0.99 -25.24
CA THR A 111 0.82 0.11 -24.28
C THR A 111 1.12 -0.36 -22.87
N ALA A 112 1.86 0.45 -22.11
CA ALA A 112 2.10 0.21 -20.69
C ALA A 112 2.01 1.49 -19.85
N VAL A 113 1.62 1.32 -18.58
CA VAL A 113 1.57 2.36 -17.55
C VAL A 113 2.28 1.82 -16.31
N LEU A 114 3.21 2.61 -15.79
CA LEU A 114 3.98 2.31 -14.60
C LEU A 114 3.36 3.00 -13.38
N PHE A 115 3.31 2.32 -12.25
CA PHE A 115 2.80 2.82 -10.97
C PHE A 115 3.90 2.72 -9.92
N ASP A 116 4.33 3.90 -9.45
CA ASP A 116 5.59 4.12 -8.74
C ASP A 116 6.82 3.59 -9.49
N THR A 117 8.01 3.92 -9.02
CA THR A 117 9.27 3.57 -9.72
C THR A 117 10.18 2.69 -8.91
N GLY A 118 9.86 2.48 -7.63
CA GLY A 118 10.73 1.78 -6.69
C GLY A 118 12.10 2.46 -6.59
N THR A 119 13.08 1.66 -6.20
CA THR A 119 14.48 2.08 -6.01
C THR A 119 15.43 1.55 -7.07
N SER A 120 14.93 0.71 -7.98
CA SER A 120 15.70 0.18 -9.10
C SER A 120 14.80 0.02 -10.33
N ALA A 121 15.20 0.64 -11.45
CA ALA A 121 14.47 0.54 -12.71
C ALA A 121 14.90 -0.65 -13.58
N SER A 122 16.06 -1.27 -13.29
CA SER A 122 16.74 -2.18 -14.22
C SER A 122 15.87 -3.33 -14.70
N GLU A 123 15.23 -4.07 -13.78
CA GLU A 123 14.39 -5.22 -14.15
C GLU A 123 13.16 -4.82 -14.97
N CYS A 124 12.53 -3.70 -14.60
CA CYS A 124 11.35 -3.20 -15.30
C CYS A 124 11.70 -2.66 -16.68
N LEU A 125 12.82 -1.95 -16.84
CA LEU A 125 13.29 -1.47 -18.14
C LEU A 125 13.66 -2.63 -19.06
N THR A 126 14.36 -3.65 -18.55
CA THR A 126 14.63 -4.88 -19.29
C THR A 126 13.33 -5.57 -19.73
N TYR A 127 12.33 -5.63 -18.85
CA TYR A 127 11.03 -6.21 -19.19
C TYR A 127 10.29 -5.41 -20.28
N LEU A 128 10.28 -4.08 -20.17
CA LEU A 128 9.68 -3.19 -21.17
C LEU A 128 10.33 -3.39 -22.55
N GLU A 129 11.65 -3.51 -22.60
CA GLU A 129 12.40 -3.77 -23.83
C GLU A 129 12.09 -5.16 -24.41
N GLN A 130 12.19 -6.22 -23.60
CA GLN A 130 11.96 -7.60 -24.03
C GLN A 130 10.57 -7.84 -24.60
N GLU A 131 9.55 -7.23 -23.99
CA GLU A 131 8.15 -7.35 -24.41
C GLU A 131 7.77 -6.34 -25.50
N ASN A 132 8.71 -5.46 -25.89
CA ASN A 132 8.54 -4.35 -26.82
C ASN A 132 7.35 -3.45 -26.43
N LEU A 133 7.28 -3.06 -25.16
CA LEU A 133 6.22 -2.23 -24.60
C LEU A 133 6.57 -0.75 -24.67
N ASN A 134 5.57 0.07 -24.96
CA ASN A 134 5.64 1.52 -25.00
C ASN A 134 5.04 2.10 -23.72
N LEU A 135 5.91 2.60 -22.83
CA LEU A 135 5.50 3.26 -21.59
C LEU A 135 4.86 4.63 -21.90
N LYS A 136 3.55 4.73 -21.69
CA LYS A 136 2.76 5.94 -21.96
C LYS A 136 2.69 6.89 -20.77
N ALA A 137 2.71 6.33 -19.55
CA ALA A 137 2.58 7.11 -18.34
C ALA A 137 3.26 6.47 -17.14
N ILE A 138 3.69 7.31 -16.21
CA ILE A 138 4.19 6.94 -14.88
C ILE A 138 3.29 7.63 -13.86
N CYS A 139 2.61 6.85 -13.01
CA CYS A 139 1.65 7.35 -12.04
C CYS A 139 2.23 7.17 -10.64
N ILE A 140 2.46 8.27 -9.94
CA ILE A 140 3.04 8.28 -8.60
C ILE A 140 1.92 8.26 -7.57
N THR A 141 1.94 7.26 -6.67
CA THR A 141 0.96 7.13 -5.58
C THR A 141 1.18 8.20 -4.52
N HIS A 142 2.44 8.46 -4.15
CA HIS A 142 2.82 9.51 -3.21
C HIS A 142 4.33 9.83 -3.30
N GLN A 143 4.74 10.96 -2.73
CA GLN A 143 6.09 11.53 -2.90
C GLN A 143 7.24 10.85 -2.12
N HIS A 144 7.02 9.73 -1.42
CA HIS A 144 8.11 9.13 -0.66
C HIS A 144 9.24 8.65 -1.59
N LYS A 145 10.46 8.65 -1.04
CA LYS A 145 11.68 8.48 -1.84
C LYS A 145 11.72 7.09 -2.47
N ASP A 146 11.41 6.06 -1.71
CA ASP A 146 11.29 4.68 -2.15
C ASP A 146 10.34 4.47 -3.33
N HIS A 147 9.30 5.30 -3.47
CA HIS A 147 8.33 5.22 -4.57
C HIS A 147 8.73 6.03 -5.81
N THR A 148 9.69 6.95 -5.66
CA THR A 148 10.07 7.92 -6.69
C THR A 148 11.55 7.83 -7.10
N HIS A 149 12.35 7.02 -6.41
CA HIS A 149 13.80 7.04 -6.50
C HIS A 149 14.32 6.74 -7.91
N ALA A 150 13.76 5.73 -8.58
CA ALA A 150 14.24 5.32 -9.90
C ALA A 150 13.61 6.13 -11.06
N LEU A 151 12.86 7.19 -10.78
CA LEU A 151 12.11 7.94 -11.80
C LEU A 151 13.00 8.51 -12.92
N ASP A 152 14.18 9.02 -12.59
CA ASP A 152 15.10 9.59 -13.58
C ASP A 152 15.51 8.58 -14.66
N ALA A 153 15.62 7.30 -14.29
CA ALA A 153 15.96 6.23 -15.23
C ALA A 153 14.82 6.00 -16.23
N TYR A 154 13.57 5.96 -15.77
CA TYR A 154 12.40 5.81 -16.66
C TYR A 154 12.19 7.04 -17.54
N ARG A 155 12.36 8.25 -16.99
CA ARG A 155 12.27 9.49 -17.76
C ARG A 155 13.32 9.54 -18.88
N SER A 156 14.53 9.08 -18.60
CA SER A 156 15.60 9.03 -19.60
C SER A 156 15.31 8.00 -20.71
N ALA A 157 14.72 6.85 -20.35
CA ALA A 157 14.37 5.80 -21.30
C ALA A 157 13.09 6.10 -22.11
N PHE A 158 12.13 6.82 -21.52
CA PHE A 158 10.82 7.14 -22.09
C PHE A 158 10.48 8.62 -21.90
N PRO A 159 11.15 9.54 -22.60
CA PRO A 159 10.96 10.98 -22.42
C PRO A 159 9.55 11.49 -22.77
N GLU A 160 8.81 10.74 -23.59
CA GLU A 160 7.43 11.05 -23.98
C GLU A 160 6.38 10.55 -22.98
N ALA A 161 6.78 9.74 -21.97
CA ALA A 161 5.87 9.23 -20.97
C ALA A 161 5.38 10.38 -20.07
N ILE A 162 4.06 10.47 -19.87
CA ILE A 162 3.49 11.48 -18.99
C ILE A 162 3.66 11.05 -17.53
N ILE A 163 4.22 11.91 -16.69
CA ILE A 163 4.29 11.68 -15.25
C ILE A 163 3.04 12.29 -14.61
N TYR A 164 2.25 11.49 -13.90
CA TYR A 164 1.08 11.91 -13.15
C TYR A 164 1.33 11.83 -11.64
N ALA A 165 0.86 12.84 -10.90
CA ALA A 165 0.92 12.87 -9.44
C ALA A 165 -0.22 13.74 -8.86
N ALA A 166 -0.44 13.69 -7.54
CA ALA A 166 -1.48 14.47 -6.86
C ALA A 166 -1.24 15.99 -6.90
N ARG A 167 0.03 16.40 -6.95
CA ARG A 167 0.48 17.79 -7.08
C ARG A 167 1.86 17.82 -7.70
N VAL A 168 2.32 19.00 -8.09
CA VAL A 168 3.71 19.19 -8.54
C VAL A 168 4.61 19.21 -7.30
N PHE A 169 5.65 18.38 -7.30
CA PHE A 169 6.67 18.38 -6.25
C PHE A 169 7.99 18.89 -6.82
N PRO A 170 8.88 19.50 -6.00
CA PRO A 170 10.17 20.01 -6.49
C PRO A 170 11.02 18.98 -7.23
N LYS A 171 10.91 17.70 -6.86
CA LYS A 171 11.65 16.59 -7.48
C LYS A 171 11.02 16.05 -8.76
N ILE A 172 9.74 16.34 -8.99
CA ILE A 172 8.98 15.93 -10.18
C ILE A 172 8.23 17.14 -10.73
N ALA A 173 8.99 18.20 -11.03
CA ALA A 173 8.47 19.50 -11.42
C ALA A 173 7.67 19.45 -12.74
N GLU A 174 7.98 18.48 -13.60
CA GLU A 174 7.34 18.22 -14.87
C GLU A 174 6.04 17.38 -14.75
N SER A 175 5.71 16.89 -13.54
CA SER A 175 4.52 16.08 -13.34
C SER A 175 3.25 16.87 -13.66
N LYS A 176 2.30 16.19 -14.31
CA LYS A 176 0.94 16.69 -14.49
C LYS A 176 0.13 16.31 -13.26
N VAL A 177 -0.55 17.30 -12.70
CA VAL A 177 -1.54 17.07 -11.65
C VAL A 177 -2.66 16.22 -12.21
N ILE A 178 -2.89 15.05 -11.60
CA ILE A 178 -3.95 14.15 -12.04
C ILE A 178 -5.31 14.63 -11.55
N LYS A 179 -6.34 14.44 -12.37
CA LYS A 179 -7.73 14.80 -12.03
C LYS A 179 -8.48 13.57 -11.55
N LEU A 180 -9.12 13.67 -10.38
CA LEU A 180 -9.81 12.54 -9.74
C LEU A 180 -11.12 12.14 -10.43
N ASP A 181 -11.78 13.10 -11.09
CA ASP A 181 -13.06 12.93 -11.80
C ASP A 181 -12.89 12.57 -13.28
N THR A 182 -11.68 12.19 -13.69
CA THR A 182 -11.32 11.97 -15.09
C THR A 182 -10.87 10.53 -15.31
N SER A 183 -11.42 9.90 -16.35
CA SER A 183 -10.94 8.61 -16.87
C SER A 183 -9.77 8.79 -17.83
N TYR A 184 -8.73 7.98 -17.67
CA TYR A 184 -7.58 7.95 -18.57
C TYR A 184 -7.53 6.60 -19.30
N SER A 185 -7.77 6.59 -20.60
CA SER A 185 -7.79 5.36 -21.41
C SER A 185 -6.42 5.03 -22.00
N PHE A 186 -6.05 3.76 -21.89
CA PHE A 186 -4.80 3.18 -22.38
C PHE A 186 -5.15 1.89 -23.15
N ASP A 187 -5.61 2.07 -24.37
CA ASP A 187 -6.12 1.00 -25.24
C ASP A 187 -7.16 0.12 -24.53
N ARG A 188 -6.80 -1.12 -24.14
CA ARG A 188 -7.73 -2.07 -23.52
C ARG A 188 -8.14 -1.76 -22.09
N PHE A 189 -7.42 -0.90 -21.37
CA PHE A 189 -7.69 -0.61 -19.97
C PHE A 189 -7.89 0.88 -19.71
N THR A 190 -8.61 1.18 -18.65
CA THR A 190 -8.89 2.55 -18.21
C THR A 190 -8.47 2.72 -16.77
N MET A 191 -7.89 3.88 -16.46
CA MET A 191 -7.42 4.26 -15.14
C MET A 191 -8.25 5.41 -14.57
N TYR A 192 -8.57 5.31 -13.28
CA TYR A 192 -9.16 6.37 -12.46
C TYR A 192 -8.29 6.59 -11.23
N ALA A 193 -8.05 7.86 -10.88
CA ALA A 193 -7.36 8.20 -9.65
C ALA A 193 -8.34 8.38 -8.50
N LEU A 194 -7.97 7.86 -7.34
CA LEU A 194 -8.73 7.92 -6.09
C LEU A 194 -7.86 8.64 -5.07
N ALA A 195 -8.38 9.68 -4.41
CA ALA A 195 -7.65 10.32 -3.32
C ALA A 195 -7.72 9.43 -2.08
N THR A 196 -6.57 8.96 -1.62
CA THR A 196 -6.45 8.14 -0.41
C THR A 196 -5.52 8.82 0.61
N PRO A 197 -5.87 10.03 1.10
CA PRO A 197 -5.05 10.75 2.05
C PRO A 197 -5.04 10.04 3.40
N GLY A 198 -3.88 10.03 4.06
CA GLY A 198 -3.70 9.40 5.36
C GLY A 198 -2.24 9.17 5.65
N HIS A 199 -1.65 8.15 5.01
CA HIS A 199 -0.20 7.91 5.07
C HIS A 199 0.60 9.16 4.69
N THR A 200 0.22 9.74 3.54
CA THR A 200 0.57 11.11 3.19
C THR A 200 -0.70 11.89 2.82
N GLU A 201 -0.62 13.21 2.87
CA GLU A 201 -1.71 14.10 2.46
C GLU A 201 -1.99 14.01 0.94
N ASP A 202 -0.94 13.74 0.16
CA ASP A 202 -0.96 13.63 -1.30
C ASP A 202 -1.22 12.21 -1.81
N GLY A 203 -1.62 11.29 -0.94
CA GLY A 203 -1.81 9.87 -1.28
C GLY A 203 -2.87 9.64 -2.35
N LEU A 204 -2.50 8.87 -3.38
CA LEU A 204 -3.38 8.39 -4.44
C LEU A 204 -3.40 6.87 -4.50
N SER A 205 -4.56 6.35 -4.84
CA SER A 205 -4.73 5.00 -5.38
C SER A 205 -5.22 5.08 -6.84
N PHE A 206 -4.95 4.05 -7.64
CA PHE A 206 -5.35 4.02 -9.04
C PHE A 206 -6.18 2.79 -9.35
N ALA A 207 -7.46 2.99 -9.65
CA ALA A 207 -8.38 1.93 -10.06
C ALA A 207 -8.27 1.68 -11.57
N ILE A 208 -8.06 0.43 -11.94
CA ILE A 208 -7.88 -0.05 -13.31
C ILE A 208 -9.02 -1.01 -13.67
N SER A 209 -9.73 -0.68 -14.74
CA SER A 209 -10.74 -1.53 -15.37
C SER A 209 -10.32 -1.97 -16.77
N GLY A 210 -10.90 -3.05 -17.29
CA GLY A 210 -10.57 -3.61 -18.62
C GLY A 210 -9.51 -4.72 -18.60
N LEU A 211 -9.06 -5.11 -17.39
CA LEU A 211 -8.31 -6.34 -17.16
C LEU A 211 -9.28 -7.49 -16.80
N GLU A 212 -8.75 -8.71 -16.64
CA GLU A 212 -9.51 -9.90 -16.25
C GLU A 212 -10.27 -9.72 -14.92
N ARG A 213 -9.73 -8.89 -14.01
CA ARG A 213 -10.35 -8.49 -12.75
C ARG A 213 -10.06 -7.01 -12.51
N PRO A 214 -10.92 -6.28 -11.77
CA PRO A 214 -10.59 -4.94 -11.30
C PRO A 214 -9.28 -4.97 -10.49
N LEU A 215 -8.43 -3.98 -10.71
CA LEU A 215 -7.15 -3.81 -10.01
C LEU A 215 -7.11 -2.42 -9.40
N ILE A 216 -6.61 -2.30 -8.18
CA ILE A 216 -6.37 -1.02 -7.53
C ILE A 216 -4.91 -1.01 -7.05
N LEU A 217 -4.11 -0.10 -7.58
CA LEU A 217 -2.76 0.18 -7.11
C LEU A 217 -2.90 1.12 -5.92
N VAL A 218 -2.58 0.67 -4.70
CA VAL A 218 -2.90 1.42 -3.46
C VAL A 218 -1.71 2.12 -2.83
N GLY A 219 -0.50 1.94 -3.38
CA GLY A 219 0.73 2.45 -2.77
C GLY A 219 0.77 2.12 -1.29
N ASP A 220 0.99 3.14 -0.46
CA ASP A 220 1.07 3.00 0.99
C ASP A 220 -0.23 3.35 1.72
N ALA A 221 -1.34 3.48 0.98
CA ALA A 221 -2.64 3.66 1.62
C ALA A 221 -3.04 2.41 2.42
N LEU A 222 -2.82 1.22 1.84
CA LEU A 222 -3.21 -0.07 2.41
C LEU A 222 -2.17 -1.15 2.11
N PHE A 223 -1.92 -2.04 3.08
CA PHE A 223 -1.09 -3.24 2.90
C PHE A 223 -1.90 -4.49 3.22
N ALA A 224 -1.46 -5.67 2.75
CA ALA A 224 -2.13 -6.91 3.12
C ALA A 224 -2.17 -7.09 4.65
N HIS A 225 -3.39 -7.12 5.22
CA HIS A 225 -3.70 -7.11 6.66
C HIS A 225 -3.29 -5.85 7.45
N SER A 226 -3.00 -4.73 6.81
CA SER A 226 -2.60 -3.51 7.53
C SER A 226 -2.93 -2.23 6.75
N GLN A 227 -2.43 -1.09 7.19
CA GLN A 227 -2.48 0.19 6.48
C GLN A 227 -1.14 0.92 6.56
N GLY A 228 -0.99 1.97 5.77
CA GLY A 228 0.15 2.89 5.88
C GLY A 228 0.28 3.48 7.28
N GLY A 229 1.53 3.63 7.74
CA GLY A 229 1.79 4.36 8.98
C GLY A 229 1.40 5.83 8.84
N THR A 230 0.94 6.47 9.92
CA THR A 230 0.58 7.90 9.92
C THR A 230 1.32 8.64 11.02
N HIS A 231 1.44 9.97 10.87
CA HIS A 231 2.22 10.81 11.78
C HIS A 231 1.37 11.62 12.78
N SER A 232 0.03 11.60 12.64
CA SER A 232 -0.89 12.29 13.56
C SER A 232 -2.23 11.55 13.66
N GLN A 233 -3.02 11.90 14.68
CA GLN A 233 -4.35 11.32 14.86
C GLN A 233 -5.32 11.77 13.75
N GLU A 234 -5.16 12.99 13.22
CA GLU A 234 -5.96 13.47 12.07
C GLU A 234 -5.64 12.67 10.82
N ALA A 235 -4.34 12.46 10.53
CA ALA A 235 -3.90 11.64 9.42
C ALA A 235 -4.39 10.19 9.54
N TYR A 236 -4.37 9.62 10.75
CA TYR A 236 -4.89 8.29 11.02
C TYR A 236 -6.40 8.17 10.76
N ARG A 237 -7.20 9.14 11.25
CA ARG A 237 -8.65 9.19 10.96
C ARG A 237 -8.91 9.35 9.47
N SER A 238 -8.12 10.18 8.79
CA SER A 238 -8.17 10.34 7.34
C SER A 238 -7.88 9.03 6.60
N ALA A 239 -6.84 8.30 7.00
CA ALA A 239 -6.48 7.01 6.41
C ALA A 239 -7.62 5.99 6.55
N LEU A 240 -8.15 5.82 7.76
CA LEU A 240 -9.25 4.90 8.02
C LEU A 240 -10.49 5.23 7.17
N HIS A 241 -10.82 6.52 7.07
CA HIS A 241 -11.97 6.97 6.30
C HIS A 241 -11.75 6.81 4.80
N SER A 242 -10.65 7.33 4.25
CA SER A 242 -10.38 7.33 2.81
C SER A 242 -10.17 5.92 2.27
N ASN A 243 -9.45 5.04 2.98
CA ASN A 243 -9.30 3.65 2.59
C ASN A 243 -10.63 2.91 2.55
N ARG A 244 -11.51 3.14 3.53
CA ARG A 244 -12.83 2.50 3.56
C ARG A 244 -13.71 3.00 2.40
N GLU A 245 -13.81 4.32 2.23
CA GLU A 245 -14.70 4.93 1.23
C GLU A 245 -14.23 4.73 -0.21
N GLN A 246 -12.93 4.80 -0.47
CA GLN A 246 -12.39 4.84 -1.84
C GLN A 246 -11.91 3.48 -2.34
N VAL A 247 -11.41 2.62 -1.45
CA VAL A 247 -10.78 1.35 -1.84
C VAL A 247 -11.65 0.16 -1.42
N LEU A 248 -12.02 0.08 -0.15
CA LEU A 248 -12.70 -1.10 0.39
C LEU A 248 -14.21 -1.12 0.12
N SER A 249 -14.77 -0.02 -0.37
CA SER A 249 -16.15 0.04 -0.89
C SER A 249 -16.31 -0.57 -2.28
N LEU A 250 -15.20 -0.83 -2.98
CA LEU A 250 -15.19 -1.41 -4.33
C LEU A 250 -15.48 -2.92 -4.28
N ALA A 251 -15.67 -3.52 -5.45
CA ALA A 251 -16.04 -4.94 -5.56
C ALA A 251 -15.05 -5.85 -4.81
N GLY A 252 -15.56 -6.82 -4.03
CA GLY A 252 -14.74 -7.69 -3.18
C GLY A 252 -13.65 -8.48 -3.92
N GLU A 253 -13.86 -8.75 -5.21
CA GLU A 253 -12.89 -9.43 -6.09
C GLU A 253 -11.78 -8.50 -6.62
N SER A 254 -11.86 -7.20 -6.38
CA SER A 254 -10.85 -6.23 -6.81
C SER A 254 -9.51 -6.58 -6.19
N VAL A 255 -8.49 -6.73 -7.02
CA VAL A 255 -7.11 -6.99 -6.60
C VAL A 255 -6.53 -5.69 -6.06
N LEU A 256 -5.90 -5.75 -4.89
CA LEU A 256 -5.16 -4.64 -4.31
C LEU A 256 -3.66 -4.89 -4.47
N ALA A 257 -2.96 -3.92 -5.03
CA ALA A 257 -1.53 -3.96 -5.30
C ALA A 257 -0.81 -2.90 -4.46
N PRO A 258 -0.27 -3.28 -3.29
CA PRO A 258 0.33 -2.35 -2.34
C PRO A 258 1.77 -1.99 -2.68
N GLY A 259 2.20 -0.83 -2.21
CA GLY A 259 3.59 -0.37 -2.24
C GLY A 259 4.56 -1.32 -1.54
N HIS A 260 4.06 -2.08 -0.57
CA HIS A 260 4.83 -3.05 0.18
C HIS A 260 4.03 -4.33 0.47
N GLY A 261 4.72 -5.46 0.61
CA GLY A 261 4.10 -6.76 0.87
C GLY A 261 3.39 -7.38 -0.35
N PRO A 262 2.58 -8.43 -0.17
CA PRO A 262 1.96 -9.16 -1.27
C PRO A 262 0.67 -8.49 -1.78
N LEU A 263 0.26 -8.87 -2.98
CA LEU A 263 -1.10 -8.59 -3.47
C LEU A 263 -2.16 -9.18 -2.54
N THR A 264 -3.32 -8.53 -2.48
CA THR A 264 -4.51 -8.99 -1.73
C THR A 264 -5.80 -8.66 -2.51
N THR A 265 -6.98 -8.82 -1.90
CA THR A 265 -8.25 -8.38 -2.48
C THR A 265 -9.08 -7.61 -1.47
N VAL A 266 -10.01 -6.79 -1.95
CA VAL A 266 -10.95 -6.07 -1.06
C VAL A 266 -11.67 -7.03 -0.10
N ALA A 267 -12.21 -8.14 -0.60
CA ALA A 267 -12.87 -9.14 0.25
C ALA A 267 -11.93 -9.80 1.27
N HIS A 268 -10.64 -9.96 0.94
CA HIS A 268 -9.67 -10.51 1.86
C HIS A 268 -9.34 -9.52 2.99
N GLU A 269 -9.19 -8.25 2.65
CA GLU A 269 -8.93 -7.20 3.63
C GLU A 269 -10.15 -6.93 4.54
N LEU A 270 -11.37 -6.92 4.00
CA LEU A 270 -12.59 -6.84 4.80
C LEU A 270 -12.81 -8.05 5.72
N LYS A 271 -12.06 -9.14 5.53
CA LYS A 271 -12.12 -10.32 6.40
C LYS A 271 -10.96 -10.39 7.40
N TYR A 272 -9.76 -9.95 7.02
CA TYR A 272 -8.53 -10.24 7.77
C TYR A 272 -7.68 -9.02 8.09
N ASN A 273 -8.05 -7.82 7.67
CA ASN A 273 -7.33 -6.60 8.04
C ASN A 273 -7.82 -6.08 9.40
N PRO A 274 -6.99 -6.03 10.45
CA PRO A 274 -7.45 -5.62 11.79
C PRO A 274 -8.05 -4.21 11.86
N PHE A 275 -7.73 -3.32 10.92
CA PHE A 275 -8.30 -1.98 10.86
C PHE A 275 -9.69 -1.93 10.21
N TYR A 276 -10.01 -2.90 9.35
CA TYR A 276 -11.17 -2.82 8.46
C TYR A 276 -12.09 -4.05 8.50
N ALA A 277 -11.65 -5.15 9.10
CA ALA A 277 -12.38 -6.39 9.10
C ALA A 277 -13.76 -6.23 9.75
N GLU A 278 -14.77 -6.71 9.03
CA GLU A 278 -16.16 -6.66 9.45
C GLU A 278 -16.48 -7.84 10.38
N ASN A 279 -17.36 -7.60 11.35
CA ASN A 279 -17.79 -8.60 12.33
C ASN A 279 -18.86 -9.53 11.76
#